data_AF-A0A8S3TNC3-F1
#
_entry.id   AF-A0A8S3TNC3-F1
#
_cell.length_a   1.000
_cell.length_b   1.000
_cell.length_c   1.000
_cell.angle_alpha   90.00
_cell.angle_beta   90.00
_cell.angle_gamma   90.00
#
_symmetry.space_group_name_H-M   'P 1'
#
loop_
_entity.id
_entity.type
_entity.pdbx_description
1 polymer ?
#
loop_
_entity_poly.entity_id
_entity_poly.type
_entity_poly.pdbx_seq_one_letter_code
_entity_poly.pdbx_strand_id
1 'polypeptide(L)'
;MSNKFLFGCIYIPPENSKYSSEEAFTEIEEELLFFSHDINNIALVSDFNSRTGHMSDIVEIDENLFDMLDIVNASEIMNENTLCVNNFIKKGIPLERYNEDKIIVNNYGRKLIELCKRCSLCFANGRLHQDKFIGKNTCKDASLVDYLILSPDMFDLVMEFEIFDFDPTLSDVHNQMHFSLCITHKNYTDQQNKKNNTYVRWNTNKAHEFTQVLSDDTDALNLIKHTLENFQTESVTPLQANDLISELGNVLLDTASTAFGPAGKQRQRSTQNKPWFKKECKIMRDEFHRARRK
;
A
#
# COMPACT_ATOMS: atom_id res chain seq x y z
N MET A 1 7.11 -11.59 -10.64
CA MET A 1 6.22 -10.52 -10.12
C MET A 1 6.99 -9.72 -9.09
N SER A 2 6.83 -8.39 -9.09
CA SER A 2 7.41 -7.51 -8.07
C SER A 2 6.57 -7.61 -6.79
N ASN A 3 7.18 -7.88 -5.64
CA ASN A 3 6.45 -7.86 -4.36
C ASN A 3 6.11 -6.41 -4.03
N LYS A 4 4.83 -6.05 -4.13
CA LYS A 4 4.32 -4.73 -3.72
C LYS A 4 4.05 -4.75 -2.21
N PHE A 5 4.29 -3.60 -1.58
CA PHE A 5 4.08 -3.36 -0.16
C PHE A 5 3.22 -2.12 0.03
N LEU A 6 2.28 -2.17 0.97
CA LEU A 6 1.49 -1.03 1.42
C LEU A 6 1.82 -0.73 2.88
N PHE A 7 2.27 0.49 3.14
CA PHE A 7 2.50 1.01 4.49
C PHE A 7 1.52 2.15 4.78
N GLY A 8 0.63 1.94 5.73
CA GLY A 8 -0.30 2.96 6.23
C GLY A 8 0.14 3.50 7.58
N CYS A 9 0.51 4.78 7.64
CA CYS A 9 0.74 5.46 8.91
C CYS A 9 -0.55 6.19 9.32
N ILE A 10 -1.24 5.70 10.35
CA ILE A 10 -2.61 6.09 10.69
C ILE A 10 -2.65 6.81 12.03
N TYR A 11 -3.34 7.95 12.08
CA TYR A 11 -3.71 8.58 13.34
C TYR A 11 -5.22 8.67 13.43
N ILE A 12 -5.82 7.97 14.39
CA ILE A 12 -7.24 8.07 14.70
C ILE A 12 -7.39 8.95 15.94
N PRO A 13 -8.06 10.12 15.86
CA PRO A 13 -8.28 10.98 17.03
C PRO A 13 -9.05 10.23 18.13
N PRO A 14 -8.86 10.53 19.42
CA PRO A 14 -9.63 9.89 20.50
C PRO A 14 -11.15 10.01 20.30
N GLU A 15 -11.93 8.99 20.71
CA GLU A 15 -13.40 8.93 20.57
C GLU A 15 -14.11 10.21 21.07
N ASN A 16 -13.63 10.77 22.18
CA ASN A 16 -14.22 11.95 22.80
C ASN A 16 -13.69 13.28 22.25
N SER A 17 -12.81 13.24 21.25
CA SER A 17 -12.27 14.45 20.63
C SER A 17 -13.28 15.01 19.62
N LYS A 18 -13.23 16.32 19.37
CA LYS A 18 -14.05 16.97 18.34
C LYS A 18 -13.71 16.55 16.90
N TYR A 19 -12.66 15.75 16.72
CA TYR A 19 -12.19 15.23 15.43
C TYR A 19 -12.46 13.73 15.29
N SER A 20 -13.15 13.11 16.25
CA SER A 20 -13.56 11.73 16.13
C SER A 20 -14.48 11.59 14.91
N SER A 21 -14.24 10.53 14.15
CA SER A 21 -15.14 10.07 13.10
C SER A 21 -15.48 8.62 13.39
N GLU A 22 -16.74 8.28 13.22
CA GLU A 22 -17.19 6.91 13.38
C GLU A 22 -16.87 6.05 12.15
N GLU A 23 -16.68 6.72 11.02
CA GLU A 23 -16.45 6.19 9.68
C GLU A 23 -14.98 5.93 9.39
N ALA A 24 -14.05 6.48 10.18
CA ALA A 24 -12.61 6.38 9.91
C ALA A 24 -12.12 4.93 9.70
N PHE A 25 -12.67 3.96 10.43
CA PHE A 25 -12.33 2.54 10.24
C PHE A 25 -12.92 1.98 8.94
N THR A 26 -14.14 2.39 8.57
CA THR A 26 -14.75 2.01 7.28
C THR A 26 -13.97 2.60 6.12
N GLU A 27 -13.51 3.84 6.22
CA GLU A 27 -12.67 4.48 5.19
C GLU A 27 -11.34 3.72 5.00
N ILE A 28 -10.69 3.31 6.10
CA ILE A 28 -9.49 2.48 6.03
C ILE A 28 -9.79 1.13 5.37
N GLU A 29 -10.89 0.49 5.76
CA GLU A 29 -11.34 -0.78 5.17
C GLU A 29 -11.55 -0.66 3.65
N GLU A 30 -12.25 0.37 3.20
CA GLU A 30 -12.47 0.64 1.77
C GLU A 30 -11.16 0.89 1.01
N GLU A 31 -10.22 1.64 1.60
CA GLU A 31 -8.89 1.85 1.00
C GLU A 31 -8.10 0.54 0.91
N LEU A 32 -8.12 -0.28 1.95
CA LEU A 32 -7.46 -1.59 1.94
C LEU A 32 -8.04 -2.49 0.84
N LEU A 33 -9.37 -2.55 0.71
CA LEU A 33 -10.04 -3.30 -0.37
C LEU A 33 -9.64 -2.78 -1.76
N PHE A 34 -9.48 -1.47 -1.92
CA PHE A 34 -9.05 -0.89 -3.18
C PHE A 34 -7.62 -1.33 -3.56
N PHE A 35 -6.72 -1.46 -2.59
CA PHE A 35 -5.33 -1.85 -2.83
C PHE A 35 -5.09 -3.37 -2.81
N SER A 36 -5.96 -4.16 -2.18
CA SER A 36 -5.78 -5.60 -1.97
C SER A 36 -5.78 -6.42 -3.27
N HIS A 37 -6.30 -5.87 -4.37
CA HIS A 37 -6.26 -6.55 -5.67
C HIS A 37 -4.84 -6.85 -6.16
N ASP A 38 -3.88 -6.01 -5.79
CA ASP A 38 -2.51 -6.02 -6.30
C ASP A 38 -1.45 -6.17 -5.20
N ILE A 39 -1.84 -6.04 -3.93
CA ILE A 39 -0.93 -5.89 -2.80
C ILE A 39 -1.38 -6.78 -1.62
N ASN A 40 -0.58 -7.80 -1.33
CA ASN A 40 -0.83 -8.72 -0.22
C ASN A 40 0.03 -8.41 1.03
N ASN A 41 1.09 -7.61 0.86
CA ASN A 41 1.99 -7.23 1.95
C ASN A 41 1.55 -5.88 2.53
N ILE A 42 0.79 -5.90 3.63
CA ILE A 42 0.18 -4.71 4.23
C ILE A 42 0.72 -4.56 5.65
N ALA A 43 1.16 -3.34 5.97
CA ALA A 43 1.46 -2.92 7.33
C ALA A 43 0.76 -1.60 7.64
N LEU A 44 -0.04 -1.59 8.71
CA LEU A 44 -0.59 -0.39 9.30
C LEU A 44 0.12 -0.11 10.62
N VAL A 45 0.47 1.14 10.85
CA VAL A 45 1.25 1.55 12.01
C VAL A 45 0.79 2.91 12.51
N SER A 46 0.91 3.17 13.82
CA SER A 46 0.70 4.44 14.55
C SER A 46 -0.47 4.37 15.56
N ASP A 47 -0.80 5.51 16.19
CA ASP A 47 -1.82 5.68 17.23
C ASP A 47 -3.24 5.57 16.66
N PHE A 48 -3.94 4.49 17.03
CA PHE A 48 -5.34 4.27 16.67
C PHE A 48 -6.31 4.77 17.75
N ASN A 49 -5.83 5.21 18.92
CA ASN A 49 -6.66 5.49 20.10
C ASN A 49 -7.69 4.36 20.41
N SER A 50 -7.36 3.13 19.99
CA SER A 50 -8.19 1.94 20.08
C SER A 50 -7.69 1.08 21.23
N ARG A 51 -8.54 0.78 22.20
CA ARG A 51 -8.21 -0.13 23.31
C ARG A 51 -8.87 -1.47 23.03
N THR A 52 -8.08 -2.45 22.62
CA THR A 52 -8.58 -3.75 22.14
C THR A 52 -8.67 -4.82 23.22
N GLY A 53 -8.12 -4.56 24.43
CA GLY A 53 -8.15 -5.49 25.57
C GLY A 53 -7.51 -6.82 25.23
N HIS A 54 -8.22 -7.95 25.35
CA HIS A 54 -7.80 -9.28 24.86
C HIS A 54 -8.68 -9.82 23.72
N MET A 55 -9.45 -8.97 23.04
CA MET A 55 -10.23 -9.42 21.88
C MET A 55 -9.33 -10.00 20.81
N SER A 56 -9.73 -11.16 20.28
CA SER A 56 -9.08 -11.82 19.16
C SER A 56 -9.34 -11.04 17.86
N ASP A 57 -8.27 -10.81 17.12
CA ASP A 57 -8.19 -10.29 15.75
C ASP A 57 -8.13 -11.40 14.69
N ILE A 58 -8.14 -12.66 15.13
CA ILE A 58 -8.21 -13.82 14.24
C ILE A 58 -9.69 -14.22 14.09
N VAL A 59 -10.09 -14.59 12.87
CA VAL A 59 -11.41 -15.17 12.62
C VAL A 59 -11.42 -16.60 13.14
N GLU A 60 -12.18 -16.84 14.20
CA GLU A 60 -12.44 -18.19 14.70
C GLU A 60 -13.52 -18.83 13.82
N ILE A 61 -13.21 -20.02 13.29
CA ILE A 61 -14.15 -20.80 12.50
C ILE A 61 -14.92 -21.70 13.47
N ASP A 62 -16.23 -21.53 13.53
CA ASP A 62 -17.10 -22.47 14.24
C ASP A 62 -17.32 -23.71 13.36
N GLU A 63 -16.60 -24.78 13.66
CA GLU A 63 -16.69 -26.06 12.96
C GLU A 63 -18.13 -26.61 12.96
N ASN A 64 -18.89 -26.41 14.05
CA ASN A 64 -20.26 -26.90 14.15
C ASN A 64 -21.22 -26.14 13.23
N LEU A 65 -20.97 -24.84 13.01
CA LEU A 65 -21.76 -24.02 12.10
C LEU A 65 -21.53 -24.42 10.65
N PHE A 66 -20.30 -24.77 10.29
CA PHE A 66 -19.97 -25.27 8.95
C PHE A 66 -20.60 -26.64 8.66
N ASP A 67 -20.53 -27.55 9.63
CA ASP A 67 -21.18 -28.87 9.53
C ASP A 67 -22.71 -28.75 9.44
N MET A 68 -23.31 -27.76 10.11
CA MET A 68 -24.75 -27.50 10.04
C MET A 68 -25.19 -26.90 8.69
N LEU A 69 -24.34 -26.11 8.04
CA LEU A 69 -24.68 -25.37 6.81
C LEU A 69 -24.42 -26.13 5.51
N ASP A 70 -23.91 -27.37 5.58
CA ASP A 70 -23.64 -28.27 4.44
C ASP A 70 -22.89 -27.55 3.29
N ILE A 71 -21.91 -26.70 3.67
CA ILE A 71 -21.18 -25.85 2.73
C ILE A 71 -20.23 -26.73 1.93
N VAL A 72 -20.56 -26.96 0.66
CA VAL A 72 -19.84 -27.84 -0.28
C VAL A 72 -18.34 -27.51 -0.44
N ASN A 73 -17.93 -26.29 -0.09
CA ASN A 73 -16.53 -25.80 -0.12
C ASN A 73 -15.99 -25.41 1.27
N ALA A 74 -16.53 -25.97 2.36
CA ALA A 74 -16.10 -25.69 3.72
C ALA A 74 -14.57 -25.81 3.88
N SER A 75 -13.98 -26.83 3.27
CA SER A 75 -12.53 -27.11 3.31
C SER A 75 -11.68 -26.04 2.62
N GLU A 76 -12.14 -25.43 1.52
CA GLU A 76 -11.43 -24.36 0.81
C GLU A 76 -11.53 -23.03 1.57
N ILE A 77 -12.72 -22.69 2.08
CA ILE A 77 -12.95 -21.49 2.90
C ILE A 77 -12.19 -21.58 4.23
N MET A 78 -12.16 -22.78 4.83
CA MET A 78 -11.30 -23.07 5.96
C MET A 78 -9.84 -22.84 5.58
N ASN A 79 -9.36 -23.30 4.43
CA ASN A 79 -7.94 -23.21 4.08
C ASN A 79 -7.39 -21.77 4.01
N GLU A 80 -8.16 -20.80 3.50
CA GLU A 80 -7.73 -19.39 3.44
C GLU A 80 -7.69 -18.72 4.82
N ASN A 81 -8.72 -18.91 5.66
CA ASN A 81 -8.75 -18.37 7.03
C ASN A 81 -7.80 -19.12 7.99
N THR A 82 -7.62 -20.43 7.78
CA THR A 82 -6.70 -21.27 8.55
C THR A 82 -5.25 -21.02 8.14
N LEU A 83 -4.98 -20.36 7.00
CA LEU A 83 -3.63 -20.06 6.56
C LEU A 83 -2.88 -19.21 7.58
N CYS A 84 -3.53 -18.17 8.14
CA CYS A 84 -2.94 -17.32 9.17
C CYS A 84 -2.64 -18.11 10.46
N VAL A 85 -3.61 -18.88 10.96
CA VAL A 85 -3.50 -19.70 12.17
C VAL A 85 -2.40 -20.74 12.04
N ASN A 86 -2.40 -21.51 10.94
CA ASN A 86 -1.39 -22.53 10.68
C ASN A 86 0.00 -21.94 10.55
N ASN A 87 0.12 -20.79 9.86
CA ASN A 87 1.38 -20.07 9.72
C ASN A 87 1.90 -19.61 11.09
N PHE A 88 1.03 -19.09 11.95
CA PHE A 88 1.42 -18.65 13.30
C PHE A 88 1.89 -19.83 14.15
N ILE A 89 1.12 -20.92 14.21
CA ILE A 89 1.49 -22.14 14.95
C ILE A 89 2.86 -22.65 14.49
N LYS A 90 3.05 -22.80 13.17
CA LYS A 90 4.31 -23.31 12.60
C LYS A 90 5.51 -22.44 12.94
N LYS A 91 5.30 -21.13 13.07
CA LYS A 91 6.34 -20.13 13.38
C LYS A 91 6.48 -19.87 14.89
N GLY A 92 5.68 -20.54 15.71
CA GLY A 92 5.62 -20.30 17.15
C GLY A 92 5.15 -18.89 17.51
N ILE A 93 4.37 -18.25 16.65
CA ILE A 93 3.72 -16.96 16.92
C ILE A 93 2.45 -17.25 17.76
N PRO A 94 2.21 -16.51 18.86
CA PRO A 94 1.05 -16.75 19.71
C PRO A 94 -0.25 -16.42 18.97
N LEU A 95 -1.23 -17.33 18.99
CA LEU A 95 -2.56 -17.07 18.44
C LEU A 95 -3.27 -15.99 19.25
N GLU A 96 -3.28 -16.14 20.57
CA GLU A 96 -3.71 -15.09 21.49
C GLU A 96 -2.61 -14.04 21.65
N ARG A 97 -2.95 -12.78 21.37
CA ARG A 97 -2.05 -11.66 21.65
C ARG A 97 -2.05 -11.34 23.14
N TYR A 98 -0.87 -11.02 23.64
CA TYR A 98 -0.70 -10.49 24.98
C TYR A 98 -0.96 -8.99 24.97
N ASN A 99 -1.43 -8.48 26.11
CA ASN A 99 -1.71 -7.07 26.30
C ASN A 99 -1.58 -6.76 27.80
N GLU A 100 -0.74 -5.79 28.15
CA GLU A 100 -0.61 -5.30 29.52
C GLU A 100 -1.72 -4.31 29.90
N ASP A 101 -2.44 -3.76 28.91
CA ASP A 101 -3.60 -2.90 29.14
C ASP A 101 -4.75 -3.71 29.74
N LYS A 102 -4.93 -3.56 31.06
CA LYS A 102 -5.97 -4.24 31.84
C LYS A 102 -7.35 -3.56 31.75
N ILE A 103 -7.50 -2.48 30.97
CA ILE A 103 -8.74 -1.72 30.89
C ILE A 103 -9.74 -2.32 29.87
N ILE A 104 -11.02 -1.99 30.06
CA ILE A 104 -12.16 -2.36 29.21
C ILE A 104 -11.96 -1.84 27.78
N VAL A 105 -12.25 -2.71 26.82
CA VAL A 105 -12.29 -2.42 25.38
C VAL A 105 -13.23 -1.26 25.05
N ASN A 106 -12.73 -0.26 24.32
CA ASN A 106 -13.54 0.88 23.84
C ASN A 106 -14.20 0.60 22.47
N ASN A 107 -15.00 1.54 21.96
CA ASN A 107 -15.74 1.32 20.70
C ASN A 107 -14.80 1.23 19.50
N TYR A 108 -13.76 2.06 19.47
CA TYR A 108 -12.71 2.02 18.47
C TYR A 108 -11.90 0.74 18.52
N GLY A 109 -11.66 0.19 19.71
CA GLY A 109 -11.10 -1.14 19.90
C GLY A 109 -11.91 -2.23 19.20
N ARG A 110 -13.25 -2.21 19.37
CA ARG A 110 -14.14 -3.15 18.66
C ARG A 110 -14.10 -2.94 17.15
N LYS A 111 -14.18 -1.69 16.67
CA LYS A 111 -14.14 -1.36 15.24
C LYS A 111 -12.81 -1.78 14.59
N LEU A 112 -11.69 -1.57 15.28
CA LEU A 112 -10.37 -1.97 14.80
C LEU A 112 -10.22 -3.49 14.73
N ILE A 113 -10.74 -4.23 15.71
CA ILE A 113 -10.76 -5.69 15.68
C ILE A 113 -11.57 -6.22 14.50
N GLU A 114 -12.75 -5.63 14.24
CA GLU A 114 -13.57 -6.01 13.09
C GLU A 114 -12.87 -5.70 11.76
N LEU A 115 -12.22 -4.54 11.65
CA LEU A 115 -11.40 -4.20 10.48
C LEU A 115 -10.30 -5.25 10.27
N CYS A 116 -9.58 -5.63 11.33
CA CYS A 116 -8.52 -6.63 11.26
C CYS A 116 -9.05 -7.98 10.74
N LYS A 117 -10.17 -8.45 11.29
CA LYS A 117 -10.81 -9.69 10.85
C LYS A 117 -11.24 -9.63 9.37
N ARG A 118 -11.89 -8.55 8.94
CA ARG A 118 -12.38 -8.40 7.56
C ARG A 118 -11.27 -8.26 6.54
N CYS A 119 -10.19 -7.59 6.91
CA CYS A 119 -9.05 -7.36 6.02
C CYS A 119 -7.94 -8.42 6.16
N SER A 120 -8.17 -9.49 6.93
CA SER A 120 -7.16 -10.52 7.24
C SER A 120 -5.84 -9.92 7.73
N LEU A 121 -5.92 -9.00 8.69
CA LEU A 121 -4.78 -8.37 9.35
C LEU A 121 -4.69 -8.84 10.79
N CYS A 122 -3.48 -8.87 11.35
CA CYS A 122 -3.24 -9.24 12.73
C CYS A 122 -2.26 -8.29 13.43
N PHE A 123 -2.45 -8.09 14.74
CA PHE A 123 -1.55 -7.31 15.57
C PHE A 123 -0.19 -8.01 15.74
N ALA A 124 0.89 -7.27 15.57
CA ALA A 124 2.25 -7.69 15.94
C ALA A 124 2.51 -7.48 17.45
N ASN A 125 1.89 -6.47 18.06
CA ASN A 125 1.94 -6.21 19.49
C ASN A 125 1.53 -7.46 20.28
N GLY A 126 2.32 -7.81 21.29
CA GLY A 126 2.14 -9.01 22.10
C GLY A 126 2.55 -10.32 21.43
N ARG A 127 2.94 -10.31 20.14
CA ARG A 127 3.21 -11.53 19.34
C ARG A 127 4.63 -11.65 18.81
N LEU A 128 5.31 -10.54 18.55
CA LEU A 128 6.61 -10.54 17.87
C LEU A 128 7.76 -10.09 18.77
N HIS A 129 8.92 -10.74 18.57
CA HIS A 129 10.23 -10.37 19.12
C HIS A 129 10.19 -9.94 20.59
N GLN A 130 10.67 -8.73 20.92
CA GLN A 130 10.83 -8.28 22.30
C GLN A 130 9.52 -7.96 23.00
N ASP A 131 8.42 -7.85 22.25
CA ASP A 131 7.08 -7.64 22.81
C ASP A 131 6.24 -8.93 22.84
N LYS A 132 6.82 -10.06 22.40
CA LYS A 132 6.16 -11.36 22.41
C LYS A 132 5.83 -11.79 23.84
N PHE A 133 4.57 -12.17 24.06
CA PHE A 133 4.03 -12.52 25.38
C PHE A 133 4.00 -11.37 26.41
N ILE A 134 4.16 -10.13 25.95
CA ILE A 134 4.12 -8.94 26.82
C ILE A 134 2.94 -8.06 26.40
N GLY A 135 3.01 -7.47 25.20
CA GLY A 135 1.99 -6.51 24.75
C GLY A 135 2.05 -5.23 25.55
N LYS A 136 3.25 -4.63 25.59
CA LYS A 136 3.59 -3.49 26.44
C LYS A 136 2.71 -2.28 26.13
N ASN A 137 2.37 -1.53 27.17
CA ASN A 137 1.66 -0.25 27.01
C ASN A 137 2.48 0.72 26.14
N THR A 138 1.78 1.44 25.26
CA THR A 138 2.39 2.42 24.35
C THR A 138 2.05 3.87 24.71
N CYS A 139 1.11 4.10 25.63
CA CYS A 139 0.76 5.43 26.10
C CYS A 139 0.62 5.46 27.63
N LYS A 140 1.36 6.38 28.27
CA LYS A 140 1.37 6.68 29.71
C LYS A 140 1.54 5.47 30.64
N ASP A 141 2.23 4.43 30.19
CA ASP A 141 2.33 3.13 30.88
C ASP A 141 0.97 2.54 31.31
N ALA A 142 -0.11 2.94 30.63
CA ALA A 142 -1.48 2.65 31.05
C ALA A 142 -2.35 2.07 29.94
N SER A 143 -1.99 2.29 28.68
CA SER A 143 -2.76 1.80 27.55
C SER A 143 -1.88 1.42 26.37
N LEU A 144 -2.28 0.36 25.68
CA LEU A 144 -1.78 -0.02 24.37
C LEU A 144 -2.74 0.54 23.31
N VAL A 145 -2.29 1.55 22.55
CA VAL A 145 -3.10 2.26 21.53
C VAL A 145 -2.35 2.51 20.22
N ASP A 146 -1.02 2.55 20.28
CA ASP A 146 -0.13 2.47 19.11
C ASP A 146 0.07 1.01 18.71
N TYR A 147 -0.24 0.67 17.47
CA TYR A 147 -0.17 -0.70 16.98
C TYR A 147 0.66 -0.83 15.71
N LEU A 148 1.37 -1.94 15.58
CA LEU A 148 1.81 -2.49 14.31
C LEU A 148 0.85 -3.61 13.93
N ILE A 149 0.14 -3.44 12.82
CA ILE A 149 -0.87 -4.37 12.32
C ILE A 149 -0.44 -4.83 10.93
N LEU A 150 -0.38 -6.14 10.71
CA LEU A 150 0.28 -6.74 9.56
C LEU A 150 -0.62 -7.76 8.87
N SER A 151 -0.49 -7.88 7.55
CA SER A 151 -0.98 -9.09 6.86
C SER A 151 -0.12 -10.31 7.24
N PRO A 152 -0.64 -11.56 7.16
CA PRO A 152 0.06 -12.76 7.59
C PRO A 152 1.45 -12.93 6.96
N ASP A 153 1.62 -12.56 5.69
CA ASP A 153 2.90 -12.65 4.97
C ASP A 153 3.94 -11.67 5.51
N MET A 154 3.51 -10.50 6.01
CA MET A 154 4.40 -9.48 6.55
C MET A 154 5.06 -9.93 7.86
N PHE A 155 4.46 -10.86 8.62
CA PHE A 155 5.07 -11.38 9.85
C PHE A 155 6.43 -12.04 9.61
N ASP A 156 6.64 -12.68 8.45
CA ASP A 156 7.93 -13.31 8.09
C ASP A 156 9.03 -12.30 7.79
N LEU A 157 8.64 -11.07 7.46
CA LEU A 157 9.57 -10.04 7.07
C LEU A 157 10.02 -9.22 8.27
N VAL A 158 9.30 -9.25 9.39
CA VAL A 158 9.70 -8.53 10.60
C VAL A 158 10.92 -9.23 11.22
N MET A 159 12.01 -8.49 11.35
CA MET A 159 13.26 -8.97 11.98
C MET A 159 13.38 -8.56 13.44
N GLU A 160 12.85 -7.39 13.77
CA GLU A 160 12.85 -6.83 15.11
C GLU A 160 11.52 -6.14 15.34
N PHE A 161 11.01 -6.26 16.56
CA PHE A 161 9.83 -5.55 17.04
C PHE A 161 9.99 -5.28 18.54
N GLU A 162 9.93 -4.02 18.93
CA GLU A 162 10.17 -3.59 20.31
C GLU A 162 9.38 -2.31 20.62
N ILE A 163 8.89 -2.22 21.86
CA ILE A 163 8.32 -1.02 22.45
C ILE A 163 9.31 -0.50 23.50
N PHE A 164 9.96 0.63 23.20
CA PHE A 164 10.91 1.26 24.11
C PHE A 164 10.22 1.84 25.34
N ASP A 165 11.00 2.16 26.37
CA ASP A 165 10.51 2.94 27.51
C ASP A 165 10.19 4.38 27.09
N PHE A 166 9.35 5.06 27.88
CA PHE A 166 8.98 6.44 27.63
C PHE A 166 10.22 7.35 27.58
N ASP A 167 10.34 8.09 26.47
CA ASP A 167 11.37 9.12 26.31
C ASP A 167 10.71 10.50 26.22
N PRO A 168 10.84 11.36 27.25
CA PRO A 168 10.26 12.70 27.26
C PRO A 168 10.84 13.65 26.20
N THR A 169 11.91 13.26 25.51
CA THR A 169 12.48 14.02 24.40
C THR A 169 11.81 13.71 23.06
N LEU A 170 11.14 12.55 22.94
CA LEU A 170 10.48 12.08 21.72
C LEU A 170 8.96 12.23 21.76
N SER A 171 8.36 12.17 22.95
CA SER A 171 6.92 12.30 23.14
C SER A 171 6.58 12.91 24.50
N ASP A 172 5.37 13.45 24.62
CA ASP A 172 4.79 13.86 25.88
C ASP A 172 4.09 12.71 26.62
N VAL A 173 3.60 11.70 25.89
CA VAL A 173 2.79 10.63 26.47
C VAL A 173 2.95 9.24 25.84
N HIS A 174 3.58 9.11 24.66
CA HIS A 174 3.72 7.84 23.94
C HIS A 174 5.13 7.25 24.01
N ASN A 175 5.20 5.93 24.06
CA ASN A 175 6.42 5.14 23.95
C ASN A 175 6.79 4.94 22.47
N GLN A 176 8.08 4.90 22.16
CA GLN A 176 8.52 4.63 20.80
C GLN A 176 8.29 3.15 20.45
N MET A 177 7.56 2.91 19.37
CA MET A 177 7.47 1.58 18.74
C MET A 177 8.48 1.48 17.60
N HIS A 178 9.29 0.43 17.62
CA HIS A 178 10.32 0.15 16.64
C HIS A 178 10.12 -1.21 15.98
N PHE A 179 10.36 -1.26 14.67
CA PHE A 179 10.42 -2.50 13.92
C PHE A 179 11.33 -2.38 12.72
N SER A 180 11.89 -3.51 12.29
CA SER A 180 12.71 -3.61 11.09
C SER A 180 12.21 -4.74 10.18
N LEU A 181 12.38 -4.57 8.87
CA LEU A 181 11.92 -5.52 7.87
C LEU A 181 13.08 -6.06 7.03
N CYS A 182 13.12 -7.37 6.82
CA CYS A 182 14.01 -8.03 5.86
C CYS A 182 13.30 -8.13 4.51
N ILE A 183 13.65 -7.24 3.58
CA ILE A 183 13.14 -7.28 2.22
C ILE A 183 14.28 -7.76 1.32
N THR A 184 14.16 -8.99 0.81
CA THR A 184 15.10 -9.47 -0.21
C THR A 184 14.78 -8.79 -1.53
N HIS A 185 15.50 -7.72 -1.84
CA HIS A 185 15.49 -7.18 -3.18
C HIS A 185 16.21 -8.21 -4.06
N LYS A 186 15.47 -8.93 -4.92
CA LYS A 186 16.13 -9.53 -6.07
C LYS A 186 16.82 -8.35 -6.76
N ASN A 187 18.14 -8.38 -6.83
CA ASN A 187 18.87 -7.49 -7.72
C ASN A 187 18.25 -7.74 -9.10
N TYR A 188 17.25 -6.93 -9.46
CA TYR A 188 17.24 -6.39 -10.79
C TYR A 188 18.64 -5.81 -10.88
N THR A 189 19.53 -6.53 -11.57
CA THR A 189 20.57 -5.87 -12.31
C THR A 189 19.85 -4.73 -12.98
N ASP A 190 20.08 -3.53 -12.44
CA ASP A 190 19.80 -2.31 -13.12
C ASP A 190 20.60 -2.44 -14.43
N GLN A 191 19.98 -3.07 -15.42
CA GLN A 191 19.85 -2.41 -16.70
C GLN A 191 18.96 -1.18 -16.45
N GLN A 192 19.44 -0.26 -15.62
CA GLN A 192 19.53 1.11 -16.05
C GLN A 192 20.32 1.09 -17.36
N ASN A 193 19.64 0.71 -18.44
CA ASN A 193 19.55 1.66 -19.51
C ASN A 193 19.05 2.94 -18.82
N LYS A 194 20.00 3.76 -18.37
CA LYS A 194 19.84 5.22 -18.38
C LYS A 194 19.53 5.56 -19.83
N LYS A 195 18.32 5.25 -20.30
CA LYS A 195 17.66 6.07 -21.30
C LYS A 195 17.56 7.38 -20.56
N ASN A 196 18.55 8.24 -20.81
CA ASN A 196 18.38 9.66 -20.56
C ASN A 196 17.01 9.97 -21.17
N ASN A 197 15.99 10.18 -20.33
CA ASN A 197 14.67 10.57 -20.80
C ASN A 197 14.80 12.01 -21.30
N THR A 198 15.45 12.15 -22.45
CA THR A 198 15.40 13.32 -23.31
C THR A 198 14.02 13.26 -23.93
N TYR A 199 13.11 14.10 -23.44
CA TYR A 199 11.86 14.29 -24.14
C TYR A 199 12.12 15.27 -25.28
N VAL A 200 11.47 15.03 -26.40
CA VAL A 200 11.50 15.99 -27.50
C VAL A 200 10.31 16.91 -27.35
N ARG A 201 10.55 18.22 -27.37
CA ARG A 201 9.46 19.21 -27.37
C ARG A 201 9.20 19.64 -28.81
N TRP A 202 7.94 19.55 -29.23
CA TRP A 202 7.52 20.08 -30.54
C TRP A 202 7.97 21.53 -30.70
N ASN A 203 8.64 21.82 -31.82
CA ASN A 203 9.09 23.14 -32.19
C ASN A 203 8.46 23.54 -33.53
N THR A 204 7.43 24.39 -33.48
CA THR A 204 6.69 24.85 -34.66
C THR A 204 7.60 25.44 -35.73
N ASN A 205 8.71 26.09 -35.35
CA ASN A 205 9.65 26.70 -36.30
C ASN A 205 10.48 25.67 -37.09
N LYS A 206 10.47 24.40 -36.66
CA LYS A 206 11.16 23.28 -37.31
C LYS A 206 10.19 22.28 -37.94
N ALA A 207 8.91 22.63 -38.09
CA ALA A 207 7.91 21.72 -38.66
C ALA A 207 8.29 21.19 -40.05
N HIS A 208 8.87 22.04 -40.91
CA HIS A 208 9.34 21.62 -42.24
C HIS A 208 10.49 20.61 -42.17
N GLU A 209 11.45 20.83 -41.27
CA GLU A 209 12.59 19.92 -41.04
C GLU A 209 12.10 18.56 -40.54
N PHE A 210 11.09 18.54 -39.66
CA PHE A 210 10.45 17.29 -39.22
C PHE A 210 9.78 16.53 -40.36
N THR A 211 9.01 17.21 -41.21
CA THR A 211 8.36 16.58 -42.37
C THR A 211 9.39 16.04 -43.35
N GLN A 212 10.49 16.76 -43.56
CA GLN A 212 11.57 16.31 -44.43
C GLN A 212 12.25 15.05 -43.89
N VAL A 213 12.62 15.03 -42.59
CA VAL A 213 13.20 13.85 -41.94
C VAL A 213 12.27 12.64 -42.03
N LEU A 214 10.97 12.81 -41.77
CA LEU A 214 10.00 11.73 -41.90
C LEU A 214 9.84 11.23 -43.34
N SER A 215 9.93 12.15 -44.30
CA SER A 215 9.75 11.83 -45.73
C SER A 215 10.97 11.12 -46.33
N ASP A 216 12.16 11.43 -45.81
CA ASP A 216 13.43 10.82 -46.22
C ASP A 216 13.65 9.45 -45.55
N ASP A 217 12.98 9.18 -44.42
CA ASP A 217 13.02 7.89 -43.71
C ASP A 217 12.02 6.88 -44.32
N THR A 218 12.48 6.22 -45.38
CA THR A 218 11.69 5.23 -46.12
C THR A 218 11.32 4.01 -45.25
N ASP A 219 12.17 3.65 -44.28
CA ASP A 219 11.93 2.50 -43.39
C ASP A 219 10.83 2.83 -42.37
N ALA A 220 10.85 4.02 -41.78
CA ALA A 220 9.80 4.52 -40.91
C ALA A 220 8.43 4.58 -41.62
N LEU A 221 8.39 5.08 -42.85
CA LEU A 221 7.16 5.15 -43.65
C LEU A 221 6.62 3.76 -44.02
N ASN A 222 7.49 2.83 -44.38
CA ASN A 222 7.11 1.45 -44.65
C ASN A 222 6.58 0.76 -43.39
N LEU A 223 7.17 1.03 -42.23
CA LEU A 223 6.70 0.51 -40.94
C LEU A 223 5.31 1.06 -40.62
N ILE A 224 5.09 2.38 -40.70
CA ILE A 224 3.77 3.00 -40.50
C ILE A 224 2.74 2.37 -41.44
N LYS A 225 3.08 2.22 -42.72
CA LYS A 225 2.18 1.66 -43.73
C LYS A 225 1.82 0.20 -43.41
N HIS A 226 2.81 -0.64 -43.12
CA HIS A 226 2.61 -2.05 -42.78
C HIS A 226 1.82 -2.22 -41.47
N THR A 227 2.09 -1.40 -40.46
CA THR A 227 1.37 -1.42 -39.18
C THR A 227 -0.10 -1.01 -39.36
N LEU A 228 -0.40 -0.05 -40.24
CA LEU A 228 -1.77 0.35 -40.56
C LEU A 228 -2.50 -0.66 -41.46
N GLU A 229 -1.81 -1.27 -42.43
CA GLU A 229 -2.40 -2.26 -43.36
C GLU A 229 -2.75 -3.58 -42.67
N ASN A 230 -1.98 -3.99 -41.66
CA ASN A 230 -2.24 -5.22 -40.90
C ASN A 230 -3.22 -5.05 -39.75
N PHE A 231 -3.70 -3.83 -39.50
CA PHE A 231 -4.64 -3.57 -38.42
C PHE A 231 -6.07 -3.96 -38.84
N GLN A 232 -6.54 -5.12 -38.36
CA GLN A 232 -7.89 -5.59 -38.65
C GLN A 232 -8.93 -4.83 -37.82
N THR A 233 -9.79 -4.08 -38.49
CA THR A 233 -10.76 -3.17 -37.87
C THR A 233 -12.00 -3.85 -37.27
N GLU A 234 -12.23 -5.14 -37.58
CA GLU A 234 -13.49 -5.82 -37.23
C GLU A 234 -13.51 -6.42 -35.80
N SER A 235 -12.37 -6.54 -35.12
CA SER A 235 -12.31 -7.01 -33.71
C SER A 235 -11.09 -6.48 -32.94
N VAL A 236 -10.96 -5.15 -32.84
CA VAL A 236 -9.85 -4.52 -32.11
C VAL A 236 -10.03 -4.64 -30.60
N THR A 237 -9.08 -5.28 -29.92
CA THR A 237 -8.99 -5.25 -28.45
C THR A 237 -8.29 -3.98 -27.95
N PRO A 238 -8.55 -3.54 -26.70
CA PRO A 238 -7.82 -2.40 -26.11
C PRO A 238 -6.30 -2.58 -26.09
N LEU A 239 -5.82 -3.82 -25.98
CA LEU A 239 -4.38 -4.13 -26.01
C LEU A 239 -3.79 -3.86 -27.40
N GLN A 240 -4.43 -4.35 -28.45
CA GLN A 240 -4.00 -4.12 -29.84
C GLN A 240 -4.03 -2.63 -30.22
N ALA A 241 -5.00 -1.87 -29.71
CA ALA A 241 -5.05 -0.42 -29.89
C ALA A 241 -3.88 0.30 -29.20
N ASN A 242 -3.52 -0.11 -27.98
CA ASN A 242 -2.40 0.47 -27.25
C ASN A 242 -1.05 0.13 -27.91
N ASP A 243 -0.89 -1.10 -28.40
CA ASP A 243 0.33 -1.53 -29.09
C ASP A 243 0.51 -0.72 -30.39
N LEU A 244 -0.56 -0.54 -31.17
CA LEU A 244 -0.57 0.31 -32.37
C LEU A 244 -0.15 1.76 -32.05
N ILE A 245 -0.75 2.36 -31.02
CA ILE A 245 -0.46 3.75 -30.61
C ILE A 245 1.01 3.86 -30.16
N SER A 246 1.53 2.86 -29.46
CA SER A 246 2.92 2.82 -29.00
C SER A 246 3.89 2.78 -30.18
N GLU A 247 3.66 1.91 -31.16
CA GLU A 247 4.50 1.79 -32.36
C GLU A 247 4.54 3.08 -33.17
N LEU A 248 3.37 3.65 -33.49
CA LEU A 248 3.27 4.92 -34.21
C LEU A 248 3.90 6.07 -33.41
N GLY A 249 3.68 6.08 -32.10
CA GLY A 249 4.26 7.06 -31.19
C GLY A 249 5.79 7.02 -31.22
N ASN A 250 6.40 5.84 -31.23
CA ASN A 250 7.86 5.69 -31.27
C ASN A 250 8.46 6.22 -32.57
N VAL A 251 7.87 5.92 -33.73
CA VAL A 251 8.35 6.45 -35.02
C VAL A 251 8.33 7.97 -35.05
N LEU A 252 7.24 8.58 -34.56
CA LEU A 252 7.12 10.03 -34.49
C LEU A 252 8.11 10.65 -33.49
N LEU A 253 8.39 9.97 -32.38
CA LEU A 253 9.36 10.43 -31.38
C LEU A 253 10.81 10.34 -31.89
N ASP A 254 11.16 9.30 -32.65
CA ASP A 254 12.47 9.15 -33.25
C ASP A 254 12.70 10.20 -34.35
N THR A 255 11.69 10.41 -35.19
CA THR A 255 11.68 11.51 -36.18
C THR A 255 11.87 12.87 -35.49
N ALA A 256 11.14 13.11 -34.39
CA ALA A 256 11.22 14.34 -33.63
C ALA A 256 12.61 14.50 -32.98
N SER A 257 13.19 13.43 -32.48
CA SER A 257 14.52 13.43 -31.86
C SER A 257 15.58 13.83 -32.87
N THR A 258 15.48 13.32 -34.10
CA THR A 258 16.38 13.65 -35.21
C THR A 258 16.21 15.10 -35.66
N ALA A 259 14.98 15.59 -35.82
CA ALA A 259 14.70 16.95 -36.31
C ALA A 259 14.96 18.06 -35.26
N PHE A 260 14.62 17.81 -34.01
CA PHE A 260 14.62 18.85 -32.96
C PHE A 260 15.79 18.75 -31.99
N GLY A 261 16.43 17.57 -31.89
CA GLY A 261 17.43 17.27 -30.87
C GLY A 261 16.84 17.13 -29.46
N PRO A 262 17.65 16.72 -28.46
CA PRO A 262 17.17 16.53 -27.10
C PRO A 262 16.83 17.87 -26.45
N ALA A 263 15.58 18.06 -26.00
CA ALA A 263 15.27 19.16 -25.09
C ALA A 263 15.92 18.85 -23.74
N GLY A 264 16.59 19.85 -23.14
CA GLY A 264 17.41 19.68 -21.94
C GLY A 264 16.70 19.00 -20.75
N LYS A 265 17.47 18.70 -19.70
CA LYS A 265 17.04 17.94 -18.52
C LYS A 265 15.70 18.47 -17.98
N GLN A 266 14.72 17.58 -17.91
CA GLN A 266 13.45 17.87 -17.26
C GLN A 266 13.75 18.26 -15.80
N ARG A 267 13.48 19.51 -15.42
CA ARG A 267 13.37 19.86 -14.00
C ARG A 267 12.17 19.06 -13.51
N GLN A 268 12.40 18.10 -12.62
CA GLN A 268 11.31 17.40 -11.94
C GLN A 268 10.44 18.47 -11.26
N ARG A 269 9.30 18.81 -11.86
CA ARG A 269 8.22 19.39 -11.09
C ARG A 269 7.76 18.26 -10.19
N SER A 270 7.97 18.44 -8.89
CA SER A 270 7.37 17.65 -7.82
C SER A 270 5.85 17.83 -7.84
N THR A 271 5.22 17.25 -8.84
CA THR A 271 3.80 16.95 -8.88
C THR A 271 3.71 15.52 -9.36
N GLN A 272 4.27 14.60 -8.56
CA GLN A 272 3.76 13.24 -8.61
C GLN A 272 2.27 13.36 -8.30
N ASN A 273 1.42 13.00 -9.26
CA ASN A 273 0.10 12.47 -8.96
C ASN A 273 0.34 11.31 -8.01
N LYS A 274 0.33 11.58 -6.71
CA LYS A 274 0.35 10.58 -5.66
C LYS A 274 -1.08 10.06 -5.63
N PRO A 275 -1.38 8.86 -6.15
CA PRO A 275 -2.76 8.36 -6.21
C PRO A 275 -3.39 8.29 -4.82
N TRP A 276 -2.55 8.13 -3.80
CA TRP A 276 -2.86 8.09 -2.37
C TRP A 276 -3.02 9.47 -1.70
N PHE A 277 -2.58 10.58 -2.33
CA PHE A 277 -2.72 11.92 -1.75
C PHE A 277 -3.79 12.70 -2.51
N LYS A 278 -5.05 12.35 -2.21
CA LYS A 278 -6.22 12.94 -2.83
C LYS A 278 -6.48 14.35 -2.30
N LYS A 279 -7.44 15.04 -2.91
CA LYS A 279 -7.84 16.41 -2.52
C LYS A 279 -8.30 16.44 -1.05
N GLU A 280 -8.96 15.38 -0.61
CA GLU A 280 -9.45 15.16 0.75
C GLU A 280 -8.29 15.10 1.75
N CYS A 281 -7.23 14.35 1.45
CA CYS A 281 -6.01 14.28 2.27
C CYS A 281 -5.38 15.66 2.46
N LYS A 282 -5.38 16.49 1.40
CA LYS A 282 -4.87 17.87 1.48
C LYS A 282 -5.76 18.74 2.38
N ILE A 283 -7.08 18.63 2.26
CA ILE A 283 -8.04 19.36 3.09
C ILE A 283 -7.85 19.00 4.56
N MET A 284 -7.84 17.71 4.89
CA MET A 284 -7.65 17.22 6.26
C MET A 284 -6.34 17.68 6.87
N ARG A 285 -5.24 17.62 6.10
CA ARG A 285 -3.93 18.13 6.54
C ARG A 285 -3.97 19.64 6.82
N ASP A 286 -4.59 20.42 5.94
CA ASP A 286 -4.68 21.87 6.09
C ASP A 286 -5.57 22.25 7.29
N GLU A 287 -6.64 21.48 7.58
CA GLU A 287 -7.48 21.62 8.77
C GLU A 287 -6.73 21.28 10.05
N PHE A 288 -6.00 20.17 10.08
CA PHE A 288 -5.15 19.79 11.22
C PHE A 288 -4.11 20.88 11.55
N HIS A 289 -3.42 21.41 10.53
CA HIS A 289 -2.46 22.50 10.74
C HIS A 289 -3.13 23.81 11.18
N ARG A 290 -4.33 24.11 10.69
CA ARG A 290 -5.09 25.29 11.12
C ARG A 290 -5.53 25.16 12.58
N ALA A 291 -5.92 23.97 13.01
CA ALA A 291 -6.30 23.67 14.37
C ALA A 291 -5.13 23.83 15.36
N ARG A 292 -3.93 23.35 15.01
CA ARG A 292 -2.71 23.49 15.83
C ARG A 292 -2.21 24.92 16.03
N ARG A 293 -2.72 25.89 15.26
CA ARG A 293 -2.35 27.31 15.36
C ARG A 293 -3.30 28.12 16.25
N LYS A 294 -4.34 27.49 16.80
CA LYS A 294 -5.24 28.07 17.81
C LYS A 294 -4.92 27.48 19.17
#